data_AF-H1D268-F1
#
_entry.id   AF-H1D268-F1
#
_cell.length_a   1.000
_cell.length_b   1.000
_cell.length_c   1.000
_cell.angle_alpha   90.00
_cell.angle_beta   90.00
_cell.angle_gamma   90.00
#
_symmetry.space_group_name_H-M   'P 1'
#
loop_
_entity.id
_entity.type
_entity.pdbx_description
1 polymer ?
#
loop_
_entity_poly.entity_id
_entity_poly.type
_entity_poly.pdbx_seq_one_letter_code
_entity_poly.pdbx_strand_id
1 'polypeptide(L)'
;MTLQETAEKTMDIRKIYHALEKEMHRKEWTSEEDALAFLTDAALIGRLVMAKEGRWPSSEESMLPSKIGECVWWLAVLAEENGLSFADCVETFLKEKEGFLKQE
;
A
#
# COMPACT_ATOMS: atom_id res chain seq x y z
N MET A 1 14.18 -2.91 8.49
CA MET A 1 12.80 -2.89 8.98
C MET A 1 12.15 -4.20 8.56
N THR A 2 11.54 -4.93 9.48
CA THR A 2 10.77 -6.14 9.17
C THR A 2 9.36 -5.78 8.67
N LEU A 3 8.61 -6.75 8.16
CA LEU A 3 7.20 -6.54 7.81
C LEU A 3 6.36 -6.18 9.04
N GLN A 4 6.65 -6.79 10.18
CA GLN A 4 6.01 -6.47 11.45
C GLN A 4 6.27 -5.03 11.88
N GLU A 5 7.53 -4.60 11.88
CA GLU A 5 7.90 -3.22 12.20
C GLU A 5 7.29 -2.22 11.20
N THR A 6 7.06 -2.65 9.95
CA THR A 6 6.39 -1.84 8.92
C THR A 6 4.91 -1.68 9.22
N ALA A 7 4.22 -2.76 9.61
CA ALA A 7 2.81 -2.72 10.00
C ALA A 7 2.60 -1.81 11.22
N GLU A 8 3.42 -1.97 12.26
CA GLU A 8 3.36 -1.14 13.47
C GLU A 8 3.49 0.35 13.16
N LYS A 9 4.53 0.75 12.41
CA LYS A 9 4.73 2.15 11.99
C LYS A 9 3.61 2.65 11.08
N THR A 10 3.08 1.79 10.22
CA THR A 10 1.97 2.12 9.34
C THR A 10 0.74 2.50 10.14
N MET A 11 0.38 1.69 11.15
CA MET A 11 -0.78 1.97 12.00
C MET A 11 -0.58 3.18 12.89
N ASP A 12 0.64 3.45 13.35
CA ASP A 12 0.93 4.69 14.08
C ASP A 12 0.75 5.93 13.21
N ILE A 13 1.14 5.87 11.94
CA ILE A 13 0.88 6.95 10.97
C ILE A 13 -0.63 7.04 10.68
N ARG A 14 -1.33 5.92 10.48
CA ARG A 14 -2.77 5.91 10.17
C ARG A 14 -3.60 6.54 11.29
N LYS A 15 -3.24 6.29 12.57
CA LYS A 15 -3.87 6.94 13.74
C LYS A 15 -3.76 8.47 13.70
N ILE A 16 -2.63 9.00 13.21
CA ILE A 16 -2.45 10.45 13.05
C ILE A 16 -3.38 10.98 11.96
N TYR A 17 -3.48 10.28 10.83
CA TYR A 17 -4.43 10.65 9.77
C TYR A 17 -5.90 10.57 10.22
N HIS A 18 -6.28 9.53 10.96
CA HIS A 18 -7.62 9.42 11.56
C HIS A 18 -7.94 10.63 12.46
N ALA A 19 -6.97 11.12 13.24
CA ALA A 19 -7.17 12.33 14.05
C ALA A 19 -7.38 13.58 13.17
N LEU A 20 -6.63 13.72 12.07
CA LEU A 20 -6.78 14.81 11.11
C LEU A 20 -8.15 14.75 10.39
N GLU A 21 -8.59 13.56 9.99
CA GLU A 21 -9.89 13.37 9.34
C GLU A 21 -11.04 13.73 10.28
N LYS A 22 -10.95 13.40 11.58
CA LYS A 22 -11.92 13.86 12.59
C LYS A 22 -11.94 15.39 12.69
N GLU A 23 -10.78 16.05 12.64
CA GLU A 23 -10.72 17.51 12.71
C GLU A 23 -11.34 18.15 11.45
N MET A 24 -11.02 17.64 10.27
CA MET A 24 -11.42 18.22 8.99
C MET A 24 -12.85 17.83 8.56
N HIS A 25 -13.24 16.58 8.80
CA HIS A 25 -14.45 15.96 8.25
C HIS A 25 -15.40 15.41 9.33
N ARG A 26 -15.03 15.52 10.63
CA ARG A 26 -15.80 15.02 11.79
C ARG A 26 -16.00 13.51 11.82
N LYS A 27 -15.32 12.77 10.96
CA LYS A 27 -15.35 11.31 10.85
C LYS A 27 -14.00 10.82 10.37
N GLU A 28 -13.62 9.63 10.83
CA GLU A 28 -12.54 8.85 10.20
C GLU A 28 -13.04 8.30 8.88
N TRP A 29 -12.10 8.13 7.95
CA TRP A 29 -12.35 7.38 6.75
C TRP A 29 -12.65 5.93 7.08
N THR A 30 -13.54 5.33 6.30
CA THR A 30 -13.84 3.91 6.40
C THR A 30 -12.81 3.07 5.63
N SER A 31 -12.80 1.76 5.88
CA SER A 31 -11.94 0.86 5.09
C SER A 31 -12.27 0.90 3.59
N GLU A 32 -13.51 1.21 3.19
CA GLU A 32 -13.86 1.41 1.78
C GLU A 32 -13.24 2.68 1.18
N GLU A 33 -13.14 3.75 1.97
CA GLU A 33 -12.48 5.00 1.55
C GLU A 33 -10.97 4.82 1.44
N ASP A 34 -10.34 4.11 2.38
CA ASP A 34 -8.93 3.72 2.31
C ASP A 34 -8.65 2.83 1.08
N ALA A 35 -9.55 1.90 0.77
CA ALA A 35 -9.43 1.05 -0.42
C ALA A 35 -9.54 1.86 -1.73
N LEU A 36 -10.39 2.89 -1.76
CA LEU A 36 -10.49 3.80 -2.90
C LEU A 36 -9.23 4.65 -3.08
N ALA A 37 -8.65 5.13 -1.98
CA ALA A 37 -7.39 5.86 -2.00
C ALA A 37 -6.24 4.99 -2.53
N PHE A 38 -6.13 3.75 -2.04
CA PHE A 38 -5.19 2.76 -2.56
C PHE A 38 -5.32 2.58 -4.09
N LEU A 39 -6.53 2.38 -4.61
CA LEU A 39 -6.74 2.17 -6.05
C LEU A 39 -6.26 3.36 -6.89
N THR A 40 -6.39 4.57 -6.35
CA THR A 40 -5.91 5.79 -7.00
C THR A 40 -4.39 5.79 -7.12
N ASP A 41 -3.68 5.46 -6.05
CA ASP A 41 -2.22 5.40 -6.05
C ASP A 41 -1.68 4.21 -6.87
N ALA A 42 -2.35 3.06 -6.80
CA ALA A 42 -2.00 1.88 -7.60
C ALA A 42 -2.11 2.18 -9.11
N ALA A 43 -3.11 2.94 -9.54
CA ALA A 43 -3.25 3.36 -10.93
C ALA A 43 -2.10 4.29 -11.38
N LEU A 44 -1.56 5.12 -10.48
CA LEU A 44 -0.42 5.99 -10.78
C LEU A 44 0.85 5.18 -11.03
N ILE A 45 1.09 4.09 -10.29
CA ILE A 45 2.24 3.21 -10.53
C ILE A 45 2.27 2.75 -11.99
N GLY A 46 1.14 2.33 -12.56
CA GLY A 46 1.07 1.89 -13.96
C GLY A 46 1.55 2.98 -14.94
N ARG A 47 1.09 4.23 -14.76
CA ARG A 47 1.51 5.35 -15.60
C ARG A 47 2.98 5.70 -15.41
N LEU A 48 3.47 5.66 -14.17
CA LEU A 48 4.86 5.97 -13.84
C LEU A 48 5.82 4.91 -14.40
N VAL A 49 5.43 3.63 -14.39
CA VAL A 49 6.17 2.57 -15.07
C VAL A 49 6.19 2.79 -16.58
N MET A 50 5.04 3.08 -17.20
CA MET A 50 5.01 3.37 -18.63
C MET A 50 5.87 4.60 -19.00
N ALA A 51 5.90 5.61 -18.14
CA ALA A 51 6.75 6.79 -18.32
C ALA A 51 8.24 6.41 -18.28
N LYS A 52 8.65 5.66 -17.26
CA LYS A 52 10.02 5.13 -17.11
C LYS A 52 10.47 4.30 -18.32
N GLU A 53 9.56 3.53 -18.92
CA GLU A 53 9.82 2.73 -20.13
C GLU A 53 9.74 3.55 -21.43
N GLY A 54 9.57 4.88 -21.35
CA GLY A 54 9.48 5.77 -22.51
C GLY A 54 8.21 5.59 -23.35
N ARG A 55 7.16 4.96 -22.78
CA ARG A 55 5.89 4.67 -23.45
C ARG A 55 4.77 5.66 -23.12
N TRP A 56 5.00 6.55 -22.16
CA TRP A 56 4.04 7.57 -21.74
C TRP A 56 4.72 8.92 -21.53
N PRO A 57 4.19 10.04 -22.08
CA PRO A 57 4.77 11.36 -21.86
C PRO A 57 4.47 11.83 -20.43
N SER A 58 5.49 11.83 -19.56
CA SER A 58 5.39 12.35 -18.20
C SER A 58 6.74 12.91 -17.74
N SER A 59 6.71 13.98 -16.94
CA SER A 59 7.88 14.54 -16.26
C SER A 59 8.04 13.99 -14.83
N GLU A 60 7.22 13.03 -14.43
CA GLU A 60 7.04 12.62 -13.03
C GLU A 60 7.55 11.20 -12.73
N GLU A 61 8.27 10.55 -13.64
CA GLU A 61 8.79 9.18 -13.46
C GLU A 61 9.61 9.00 -12.17
N SER A 62 10.23 10.07 -11.67
CA SER A 62 10.99 10.10 -10.42
C SER A 62 10.12 9.84 -9.18
N MET A 63 8.79 9.95 -9.28
CA MET A 63 7.84 9.62 -8.21
C MET A 63 7.57 8.12 -8.07
N LEU A 64 8.04 7.28 -9.01
CA LEU A 64 7.77 5.84 -8.96
C LEU A 64 8.16 5.19 -7.62
N PRO A 65 9.35 5.46 -7.02
CA PRO A 65 9.72 4.86 -5.73
C PRO A 65 8.80 5.27 -4.58
N SER A 66 8.39 6.55 -4.52
CA SER A 66 7.51 7.02 -3.43
C SER A 66 6.11 6.42 -3.57
N LYS A 67 5.56 6.33 -4.79
CA LYS A 67 4.25 5.73 -5.04
C LYS A 67 4.20 4.23 -4.79
N ILE A 68 5.29 3.51 -5.06
CA ILE A 68 5.42 2.11 -4.63
C ILE A 68 5.39 2.02 -3.11
N GLY A 69 6.12 2.88 -2.40
CA GLY A 69 6.10 2.93 -0.93
C GLY A 69 4.71 3.22 -0.36
N GLU A 70 3.99 4.17 -0.95
CA GLU A 70 2.63 4.54 -0.56
C GLU A 70 1.62 3.41 -0.81
N CYS A 71 1.74 2.68 -1.92
CA CYS A 71 0.92 1.49 -2.15
C CYS A 71 1.20 0.37 -1.13
N VAL A 72 2.46 0.17 -0.73
CA VAL A 72 2.79 -0.78 0.33
C VAL A 72 2.20 -0.34 1.67
N TRP A 73 2.27 0.96 1.98
CA TRP A 73 1.65 1.52 3.18
C TRP A 73 0.13 1.30 3.18
N TRP A 74 -0.56 1.59 2.07
CA TRP A 74 -1.99 1.32 1.94
C TRP A 74 -2.35 -0.15 2.11
N LEU A 75 -1.58 -1.06 1.51
CA LEU A 75 -1.82 -2.50 1.68
C LEU A 75 -1.63 -2.96 3.13
N ALA A 76 -0.69 -2.36 3.86
CA ALA A 76 -0.54 -2.61 5.29
C ALA A 76 -1.72 -2.06 6.10
N VAL A 77 -2.18 -0.82 5.84
CA VAL A 77 -3.40 -0.26 6.45
C VAL A 77 -4.61 -1.18 6.21
N LEU A 78 -4.84 -1.56 4.95
CA LEU A 78 -5.98 -2.38 4.57
C LEU A 78 -5.95 -3.77 5.21
N ALA A 79 -4.78 -4.39 5.36
CA ALA A 79 -4.67 -5.66 6.06
C ALA A 79 -5.07 -5.51 7.54
N GLU A 80 -4.44 -4.58 8.26
CA GLU A 80 -4.62 -4.42 9.70
C GLU A 80 -6.04 -3.96 10.07
N GLU A 81 -6.61 -2.99 9.35
CA GLU A 81 -7.99 -2.51 9.59
C GLU A 81 -9.05 -3.57 9.27
N ASN A 82 -8.72 -4.58 8.45
CA ASN A 82 -9.60 -5.73 8.17
C ASN A 82 -9.29 -6.95 9.05
N GLY A 83 -8.51 -6.78 10.12
CA GLY A 83 -8.21 -7.85 11.09
C GLY A 83 -7.25 -8.91 10.57
N LEU A 84 -6.43 -8.57 9.57
CA LEU A 84 -5.38 -9.42 9.02
C LEU A 84 -4.00 -8.88 9.42
N SER A 85 -3.02 -9.77 9.57
CA SER A 85 -1.61 -9.37 9.74
C SER A 85 -0.97 -9.13 8.38
N PHE A 86 -0.50 -7.90 8.14
CA PHE A 86 0.21 -7.58 6.90
C PHE A 86 1.42 -8.49 6.67
N ALA A 87 2.18 -8.76 7.73
CA ALA A 87 3.35 -9.63 7.68
C ALA A 87 2.97 -11.06 7.26
N ASP A 88 1.93 -11.62 7.87
CA ASP A 88 1.47 -12.99 7.57
C ASP A 88 0.92 -13.10 6.15
N CYS A 89 0.19 -12.09 5.66
CA CYS A 89 -0.30 -12.05 4.29
C CYS A 89 0.85 -12.16 3.27
N VAL A 90 1.91 -11.36 3.46
CA VAL A 90 3.07 -11.36 2.55
C VAL A 90 3.85 -12.67 2.66
N GLU A 91 4.14 -13.14 3.87
CA GLU A 91 4.87 -14.39 4.07
C GLU A 91 4.14 -15.59 3.48
N THR A 92 2.82 -15.66 3.67
CA THR A 92 1.99 -16.75 3.15
C THR A 92 2.04 -16.79 1.63
N PHE A 93 1.81 -15.64 0.98
CA PHE A 93 1.88 -15.54 -0.48
C PHE A 93 3.24 -15.98 -1.02
N LEU A 94 4.35 -15.56 -0.41
CA LEU A 94 5.69 -15.93 -0.87
C LEU A 94 5.96 -17.43 -0.70
N LYS A 95 5.60 -18.02 0.46
CA LYS A 95 5.74 -19.46 0.72
C LYS A 95 4.95 -20.29 -0.29
N GLU A 96 3.72 -19.87 -0.62
CA GLU A 96 2.91 -20.51 -1.65
C GLU A 96 3.59 -20.47 -3.02
N LYS A 97 4.08 -19.29 -3.45
CA LYS A 97 4.77 -19.14 -4.74
C LYS A 97 6.04 -19.97 -4.84
N GLU A 98 6.84 -20.02 -3.79
CA GLU A 98 8.00 -20.92 -3.75
C GLU A 98 7.61 -22.39 -3.82
N GLY A 99 6.52 -22.77 -3.14
CA GLY A 99 5.98 -24.12 -3.17
C GLY A 99 5.53 -24.56 -4.56
N PHE A 100 4.88 -23.66 -5.31
CA PHE A 100 4.47 -23.91 -6.69
C PHE A 100 5.66 -24.12 -7.63
N LEU A 101 6.69 -23.26 -7.54
CA LEU A 101 7.84 -23.33 -8.44
C LEU A 101 8.76 -24.52 -8.18
N LYS A 102 8.77 -25.10 -6.96
CA LYS A 102 9.55 -26.29 -6.63
C LYS A 102 8.89 -27.61 -7.06
N GLN A 103 7.64 -27.55 -7.52
CA GLN A 103 6.86 -28.71 -8.00
C GLN A 103 6.90 -28.85 -9.53
N GLU A 104 7.46 -27.86 -10.25
CA GLU A 104 7.79 -27.90 -11.69
C GLU A 104 9.27 -28.27 -11.91
#